data_AF-A0A2D4GKP5-F1
#
_entry.id   AF-A0A2D4GKP5-F1
#
_cell.length_a   1.000
_cell.length_b   1.000
_cell.length_c   1.000
_cell.angle_alpha   90.00
_cell.angle_beta   90.00
_cell.angle_gamma   90.00
#
_symmetry.space_group_name_H-M   'P 1'
#
loop_
_entity.id
_entity.type
_entity.pdbx_description
1 polymer ?
#
loop_
_entity_poly.entity_id
_entity_poly.type
_entity_poly.pdbx_seq_one_letter_code
_entity_poly.pdbx_strand_id
1 'polypeptide(L)'
;MELSRISSRNLGRDDRVIGDHGKEARFPFLDEEVVSFLNLLPVWEKANLALPRGIGEKLLLRLAAAELGLTASAVLPKRAMQFGSRIAKMENTSEKASDKCTRLQTALRE
;
A
#
# COMPACT_ATOMS: atom_id res chain seq x y z
N MET A 1 -0.50 5.92 -15.23
CA MET A 1 0.69 5.04 -15.38
C MET A 1 0.80 4.01 -14.25
N GLU A 2 0.62 4.36 -12.97
CA GLU A 2 0.62 3.37 -11.87
C GLU A 2 -0.76 2.73 -11.61
N LEU A 3 -1.85 3.51 -11.65
CA LEU A 3 -3.22 2.98 -11.47
C LEU A 3 -3.57 1.89 -12.49
N SER A 4 -3.13 2.03 -13.75
CA SER A 4 -3.36 1.03 -14.81
C SER A 4 -2.66 -0.32 -14.57
N ARG A 5 -1.74 -0.39 -13.61
CA ARG A 5 -0.97 -1.61 -13.28
C ARG A 5 -1.24 -2.11 -11.87
N ILE A 6 -2.06 -1.41 -11.08
CA ILE A 6 -2.27 -1.74 -9.67
C ILE A 6 -2.99 -3.09 -9.51
N SER A 7 -3.88 -3.42 -10.46
CA SER A 7 -4.63 -4.67 -10.53
C SER A 7 -3.71 -5.89 -10.63
N SER A 8 -2.78 -5.90 -11.59
CA SER A 8 -1.86 -7.02 -11.81
C SER A 8 -0.69 -7.07 -10.82
N ARG A 9 -0.48 -6.01 -10.03
CA ARG A 9 0.61 -5.92 -9.06
C ARG A 9 0.11 -6.05 -7.62
N ASN A 10 -0.24 -4.93 -7.00
CA ASN A 10 -0.57 -4.87 -5.58
C ASN A 10 -1.87 -5.64 -5.30
N LEU A 11 -2.93 -5.34 -6.06
CA LEU A 11 -4.23 -5.96 -5.82
C LEU A 11 -4.20 -7.45 -6.18
N GLY A 12 -3.56 -7.85 -7.27
CA GLY A 12 -3.47 -9.26 -7.65
C GLY A 12 -2.64 -10.10 -6.68
N ARG A 13 -1.67 -9.51 -5.97
CA ARG A 13 -1.01 -10.17 -4.84
C ARG A 13 -1.95 -10.29 -3.65
N ASP A 14 -2.57 -9.17 -3.25
CA ASP A 14 -3.40 -9.12 -2.05
C ASP A 14 -4.64 -10.03 -2.21
N ASP A 15 -5.26 -10.05 -3.38
CA ASP A 15 -6.39 -10.91 -3.75
C ASP A 15 -6.04 -12.40 -3.65
N ARG A 16 -4.91 -12.84 -4.25
CA ARG A 16 -4.48 -14.24 -4.14
C ARG A 16 -4.27 -14.68 -2.70
N VAL A 17 -3.64 -13.84 -1.87
CA VAL A 17 -3.37 -14.18 -0.46
C VAL A 17 -4.66 -14.20 0.36
N ILE A 18 -5.54 -13.21 0.17
CA ILE A 18 -6.77 -13.05 0.96
C ILE A 18 -7.83 -14.08 0.53
N GLY A 19 -7.96 -14.32 -0.77
CA GLY A 19 -8.86 -15.31 -1.36
C GLY A 19 -8.51 -16.75 -0.98
N ASP A 20 -7.22 -17.07 -0.84
CA ASP A 20 -6.75 -18.37 -0.31
C ASP A 20 -7.26 -18.65 1.12
N HIS A 21 -7.60 -17.59 1.87
CA HIS A 21 -8.18 -17.68 3.21
C HIS A 21 -9.73 -17.57 3.22
N GLY A 22 -10.38 -17.66 2.05
CA GLY A 22 -11.84 -17.53 1.92
C GLY A 22 -12.36 -16.17 2.39
N LYS A 23 -11.55 -15.12 2.25
CA LYS A 23 -11.90 -13.73 2.62
C LYS A 23 -11.95 -12.85 1.38
N GLU A 24 -12.63 -11.72 1.51
CA GLU A 24 -12.69 -10.68 0.49
C GLU A 24 -12.15 -9.38 1.08
N ALA A 25 -11.24 -8.72 0.36
CA ALA A 25 -10.68 -7.45 0.76
C ALA A 25 -11.57 -6.29 0.30
N ARG A 26 -11.72 -5.27 1.15
CA ARG A 26 -12.31 -3.98 0.75
C ARG A 26 -11.24 -2.91 0.79
N PHE A 27 -11.17 -2.08 -0.25
CA PHE A 27 -10.16 -1.04 -0.41
C PHE A 27 -10.80 0.35 -0.50
N PRO A 28 -11.31 0.95 0.60
CA PRO A 28 -12.02 2.23 0.57
C PRO A 28 -11.25 3.39 -0.07
N PHE A 29 -9.91 3.38 0.01
CA PHE A 29 -9.07 4.40 -0.64
C PHE A 29 -8.97 4.27 -2.17
N LEU A 30 -9.48 3.17 -2.74
CA LEU A 30 -9.60 2.94 -4.18
C LEU A 30 -11.04 3.08 -4.67
N ASP A 31 -11.95 3.53 -3.81
CA ASP A 31 -13.30 3.90 -4.22
C ASP A 31 -13.26 4.96 -5.33
N GLU A 32 -14.15 4.85 -6.31
CA GLU A 32 -14.14 5.68 -7.51
C GLU A 32 -14.37 7.16 -7.18
N GLU A 33 -15.25 7.46 -6.22
CA GLU A 33 -15.55 8.83 -5.82
C GLU A 33 -14.35 9.43 -5.07
N VAL A 34 -13.71 8.66 -4.19
CA VAL A 34 -12.49 9.06 -3.48
C VAL A 34 -11.36 9.37 -4.47
N VAL A 35 -11.12 8.48 -5.43
CA VAL A 35 -10.07 8.66 -6.45
C VAL A 35 -10.38 9.85 -7.35
N SER A 36 -11.63 10.01 -7.78
CA SER A 36 -12.08 11.14 -8.59
C SER A 36 -11.85 12.46 -7.86
N PHE A 37 -12.31 12.58 -6.62
CA PHE A 37 -12.11 13.76 -5.78
C PHE A 37 -10.62 14.10 -5.62
N LEU A 38 -9.79 13.12 -5.27
CA LEU A 38 -8.35 13.34 -5.11
C LEU A 38 -7.64 13.74 -6.41
N ASN A 39 -8.16 13.35 -7.58
CA ASN A 39 -7.61 13.75 -8.87
C ASN A 39 -7.95 15.21 -9.23
N LEU A 40 -9.04 15.76 -8.70
CA LEU A 40 -9.41 17.17 -8.89
C LEU A 40 -8.54 18.13 -8.06
N LEU A 41 -8.02 17.65 -6.93
CA LEU A 41 -7.20 18.49 -6.05
C LEU A 41 -5.79 18.69 -6.60
N PRO A 42 -5.22 19.90 -6.47
CA PRO A 42 -3.82 20.12 -6.80
C PRO A 42 -2.90 19.37 -5.82
N VAL A 43 -1.67 19.10 -6.24
CA VAL A 43 -0.75 18.25 -5.46
C VAL A 43 -0.39 18.85 -4.11
N TRP A 44 -0.29 20.19 -4.01
CA TRP A 44 0.09 20.88 -2.77
C TRP A 44 -0.97 20.78 -1.67
N GLU A 45 -2.24 20.56 -2.02
CA GLU A 45 -3.30 20.26 -1.04
C GLU A 45 -3.20 18.83 -0.51
N LYS A 46 -2.65 17.91 -1.32
CA LYS A 46 -2.48 16.49 -0.95
C LYS A 46 -1.17 16.24 -0.18
N ALA A 47 -0.12 16.99 -0.50
CA ALA A 47 1.20 16.84 0.11
C ALA A 47 2.03 18.12 0.01
N ASN A 48 2.81 18.41 1.04
CA ASN A 48 3.83 19.45 1.03
C ASN A 48 5.22 18.85 1.32
N LEU A 49 5.93 18.45 0.26
CA LEU A 49 7.22 17.75 0.41
C LEU A 49 8.39 18.65 0.84
N ALA A 50 8.16 19.95 1.02
CA ALA A 50 9.15 20.84 1.65
C ALA A 50 9.20 20.68 3.17
N LEU A 51 8.18 20.08 3.78
CA LEU A 51 8.13 19.80 5.21
C LEU A 51 8.92 18.53 5.58
N PRO A 52 9.34 18.38 6.85
CA PRO A 52 10.00 17.17 7.32
C PRO A 52 9.21 15.89 7.07
N ARG A 53 9.95 14.77 6.98
CA ARG A 53 9.39 13.43 6.83
C ARG A 53 8.37 13.15 7.93
N GLY A 54 7.22 12.59 7.55
CA GLY A 54 6.12 12.31 8.47
C GLY A 54 5.17 13.49 8.71
N ILE A 55 5.46 14.68 8.17
CA ILE A 55 4.57 15.85 8.24
C ILE A 55 3.95 16.11 6.87
N GLY A 56 4.80 16.40 5.88
CA GLY A 56 4.35 16.85 4.55
C GLY A 56 3.75 15.77 3.64
N GLU A 57 4.18 14.53 3.83
CA GLU A 57 3.70 13.37 3.08
C GLU A 57 2.25 13.06 3.46
N LYS A 58 1.35 12.86 2.49
CA LYS A 58 -0.06 12.51 2.74
C LYS A 58 -0.79 13.54 3.61
N LEU A 59 -0.47 14.82 3.48
CA LEU A 59 -0.98 15.91 4.30
C LEU A 59 -2.50 15.86 4.48
N LEU A 60 -3.26 15.79 3.39
CA LEU A 60 -4.73 15.72 3.44
C LEU A 60 -5.24 14.53 4.26
N LEU A 61 -4.63 13.36 4.11
CA LEU A 61 -4.99 12.17 4.88
C LEU A 61 -4.68 12.34 6.37
N ARG A 62 -3.59 13.03 6.72
CA ARG A 62 -3.23 13.30 8.11
C ARG A 62 -4.20 14.26 8.77
N LEU A 63 -4.64 15.28 8.04
CA LEU A 63 -5.67 16.23 8.51
C LEU A 63 -7.00 15.52 8.76
N ALA A 64 -7.47 14.71 7.79
CA ALA A 64 -8.69 13.91 7.97
C ALA A 64 -8.58 12.93 9.15
N ALA A 65 -7.43 12.27 9.32
CA ALA A 65 -7.19 11.40 10.47
C ALA A 65 -7.25 12.17 11.79
N ALA A 66 -6.68 13.38 11.86
CA ALA A 66 -6.74 14.22 13.05
C ALA A 66 -8.17 14.67 13.38
N GLU A 67 -8.95 15.05 12.36
CA GLU A 67 -10.36 15.43 12.50
C GLU A 67 -11.22 14.28 13.05
N LEU A 68 -10.91 13.04 12.65
CA LEU A 68 -11.53 11.82 13.17
C LEU A 68 -10.99 11.36 14.54
N GLY A 69 -10.10 12.14 15.17
CA GLY A 69 -9.51 11.81 16.48
C GLY A 69 -8.39 10.77 16.44
N LEU A 70 -7.91 10.36 15.25
CA LEU A 70 -6.81 9.41 15.06
C LEU A 70 -5.43 10.08 15.19
N THR A 71 -5.23 10.84 16.28
CA THR A 71 -4.07 11.72 16.49
C THR A 71 -2.73 11.01 16.43
N ALA A 72 -2.63 9.80 16.98
CA ALA A 72 -1.42 8.98 16.92
C ALA A 72 -1.09 8.56 15.47
N SER A 73 -2.10 8.13 14.70
CA SER A 73 -1.91 7.70 13.31
C SER A 73 -1.59 8.88 12.38
N ALA A 74 -2.14 10.06 12.66
CA ALA A 74 -1.94 11.27 11.87
C ALA A 74 -0.48 11.72 11.79
N VAL A 75 0.36 11.33 12.75
CA VAL A 75 1.78 11.74 12.80
C VAL A 75 2.77 10.65 12.41
N LEU A 76 2.31 9.41 12.20
CA LEU A 76 3.22 8.30 11.88
C LEU A 76 3.81 8.45 10.45
N PRO A 77 5.15 8.41 10.29
CA PRO A 77 5.75 8.40 8.97
C PRO A 77 5.34 7.16 8.17
N LYS A 78 5.13 7.30 6.86
CA LYS A 78 4.75 6.15 6.03
C LYS A 78 5.88 5.11 6.05
N ARG A 79 5.50 3.87 6.38
CA ARG A 79 6.34 2.69 6.23
C ARG A 79 5.60 1.66 5.39
N ALA A 80 6.25 1.04 4.41
CA ALA A 80 5.63 -0.09 3.70
C ALA A 80 5.64 -1.33 4.62
N MET A 81 4.63 -2.19 4.50
CA MET A 81 4.47 -3.36 5.37
C MET A 81 5.73 -4.21 5.40
N GLN A 82 6.36 -4.46 4.25
CA GLN A 82 7.58 -5.25 4.14
C GLN A 82 8.79 -4.68 4.91
N PHE A 83 8.86 -3.36 5.06
CA PHE A 83 9.89 -2.70 5.87
C PHE A 83 9.49 -2.62 7.34
N GLY A 84 8.19 -2.53 7.62
CA GLY A 84 7.63 -2.56 8.97
C GLY A 84 7.80 -3.91 9.66
N SER A 85 7.50 -4.99 8.95
CA SER A 85 7.65 -6.37 9.42
C SER A 85 9.09 -6.89 9.38
N ARG A 86 10.01 -6.13 8.76
CA ARG A 86 11.41 -6.52 8.48
C ARG A 86 11.55 -7.72 7.53
N ILE A 87 10.47 -8.18 6.88
CA ILE A 87 10.53 -9.30 5.93
C ILE A 87 11.47 -9.02 4.76
N ALA A 88 11.58 -7.75 4.33
CA ALA A 88 12.53 -7.34 3.29
C ALA A 88 14.01 -7.59 3.66
N LYS A 89 14.34 -7.85 4.94
CA LYS A 89 15.69 -8.27 5.36
C LYS A 89 15.89 -9.79 5.34
N MET A 90 14.80 -10.54 5.30
CA MET A 90 14.79 -12.01 5.26
C MET A 90 14.65 -12.54 3.83
N GLU A 91 14.07 -11.75 2.94
CA GLU A 91 13.98 -12.06 1.51
C GLU A 91 15.34 -11.94 0.82
N ASN A 92 15.57 -12.83 -0.15
CA ASN A 92 16.73 -12.75 -1.03
C ASN A 92 16.63 -11.49 -1.89
N THR A 93 17.68 -10.68 -1.93
CA THR A 93 17.68 -9.40 -2.67
C THR A 93 17.54 -9.57 -4.18
N SER A 94 17.80 -10.77 -4.71
CA SER A 94 17.60 -11.11 -6.12
C SER A 94 16.18 -11.57 -6.45
N GLU A 95 15.35 -11.88 -5.44
CA GLU A 95 13.98 -12.34 -5.63
C GLU A 95 13.00 -11.16 -5.58
N LYS A 96 12.07 -11.13 -6.53
CA LYS A 96 10.95 -10.17 -6.53
C LYS A 96 9.67 -10.89 -6.12
N ALA A 97 8.77 -10.18 -5.45
CA ALA A 97 7.45 -10.71 -5.08
C ALA A 97 6.58 -11.16 -6.28
N SER A 98 6.93 -10.73 -7.51
CA SER A 98 6.28 -11.17 -8.74
C SER A 98 6.85 -12.48 -9.31
N ASP A 99 7.99 -12.93 -8.81
CA ASP A 99 8.68 -14.10 -9.35
C ASP A 99 7.95 -15.37 -8.95
N LYS A 100 7.97 -16.38 -9.82
CA LYS A 100 7.42 -17.69 -9.48
C LYS A 100 8.34 -18.34 -8.45
N CYS A 101 7.78 -18.70 -7.29
CA CYS A 101 8.54 -19.36 -6.23
C CYS A 101 8.93 -20.78 -6.65
N THR A 102 10.17 -20.96 -7.11
CA THR A 102 10.69 -22.26 -7.55
C THR A 102 10.69 -23.30 -6.43
N ARG A 103 10.91 -22.87 -5.17
CA ARG A 103 10.84 -23.74 -3.98
C ARG A 103 9.50 -24.45 -3.82
N LEU A 104 8.39 -23.78 -4.15
CA LEU A 104 7.04 -24.36 -4.08
C LEU A 104 6.69 -25.19 -5.32
N GLN A 105 7.39 -24.99 -6.44
CA GLN A 105 7.17 -25.77 -7.66
C GLN A 105 7.75 -27.18 -7.57
N THR A 106 8.84 -27.37 -6.82
CA THR A 106 9.43 -28.69 -6.59
C THR A 106 8.57 -29.55 -5.66
N ALA A 107 7.91 -28.94 -4.66
CA ALA A 107 7.08 -29.62 -3.67
C ALA A 107 5.72 -30.13 -4.21
N LEU A 108 5.30 -29.70 -5.40
CA LEU A 108 4.06 -30.14 -6.05
C LEU A 108 4.26 -31.30 -7.06
N ARG A 109 5.47 -31.84 -7.16
CA ARG A 109 5.83 -32.93 -8.09
C ARG A 109 6.07 -34.28 -7.40
N GLU A 110 5.86 -34.36 -6.09
CA GLU A 110 5.81 -35.58 -5.29
C GLU A 110 4.38 -35.79 -4.77
#